data_AF-A0A5E7KIV5-F1
#
_entry.id   AF-A0A5E7KIV5-F1
#
_cell.length_a   1.000
_cell.length_b   1.000
_cell.length_c   1.000
_cell.angle_alpha   90.00
_cell.angle_beta   90.00
_cell.angle_gamma   90.00
#
_symmetry.space_group_name_H-M   'P 1'
#
loop_
_entity.id
_entity.type
_entity.pdbx_description
1 polymer ?
#
loop_
_entity_poly.entity_id
_entity_poly.type
_entity_poly.pdbx_seq_one_letter_code
_entity_poly.pdbx_strand_id
1 'polypeptide(L)'
;MAKSNAEIQKDKRAKERALLDRIGAEKRTLIVSKALDDALQVLGERHSFEEWQETVSTFLINLAAATAEESERFITMSRPKLVIKEKWSRQLENFAETGIAP
;
A
#
# COMPACT_ATOMS: atom_id res chain seq x y z
N MET A 1 20.65 35.46 -19.15
CA MET A 1 20.89 34.03 -19.47
C MET A 1 19.76 33.24 -18.83
N ALA A 2 18.83 32.69 -19.61
CA ALA A 2 17.77 31.84 -19.07
C ALA A 2 18.42 30.56 -18.52
N LYS A 3 18.04 30.16 -17.30
CA LYS A 3 18.55 28.92 -16.69
C LYS A 3 18.15 27.72 -17.56
N SER A 4 19.07 26.79 -17.72
CA SER A 4 18.80 25.52 -18.39
C SER A 4 17.75 24.73 -17.62
N ASN A 5 16.94 23.93 -18.32
CA ASN A 5 15.93 23.07 -17.71
C ASN A 5 16.55 22.11 -16.66
N ALA A 6 17.81 21.71 -16.85
CA ALA A 6 18.58 20.91 -15.90
C ALA A 6 18.88 21.67 -14.59
N GLU A 7 19.19 22.97 -14.68
CA GLU A 7 19.47 23.82 -13.51
C GLU A 7 18.19 24.08 -12.71
N ILE A 8 17.06 24.27 -13.40
CA ILE A 8 15.73 24.42 -12.78
C ILE A 8 15.36 23.16 -11.98
N GLN A 9 15.57 21.98 -12.57
CA GLN A 9 15.27 20.71 -11.88
C GLN A 9 16.20 20.46 -10.68
N LYS A 10 17.48 20.82 -10.79
CA LYS A 10 18.43 20.73 -9.67
C LYS A 10 18.02 21.64 -8.51
N ASP A 11 17.65 22.88 -8.81
CA ASP A 11 17.21 23.88 -7.82
C ASP A 11 15.90 23.45 -7.14
N LYS A 12 14.95 22.88 -7.91
CA LYS A 12 13.71 22.31 -7.37
C LYS A 12 13.97 21.17 -6.38
N ARG A 13 14.84 20.22 -6.74
CA ARG A 13 15.21 19.09 -5.85
C ARG A 13 15.93 19.56 -4.59
N ALA A 14 16.78 20.58 -4.69
CA ALA A 14 17.51 21.12 -3.54
C ALA A 14 16.54 21.78 -2.54
N LYS A 15 15.58 22.57 -3.03
CA LYS A 15 14.53 23.19 -2.20
C LYS A 15 13.62 22.17 -1.54
N GLU A 16 13.20 21.15 -2.29
CA GLU A 16 12.36 20.07 -1.77
C GLU A 16 13.09 19.28 -0.67
N ARG A 17 14.38 18.96 -0.87
CA ARG A 17 15.20 18.27 0.14
C ARG A 17 15.41 19.10 1.40
N ALA A 18 15.70 20.40 1.26
CA ALA A 18 15.86 21.30 2.40
C ALA A 18 14.55 21.46 3.20
N LEU A 19 13.39 21.42 2.53
CA LEU A 19 12.09 21.44 3.18
C LEU A 19 11.87 20.15 4.00
N LEU A 20 12.13 18.99 3.39
CA LEU A 20 12.01 17.68 4.03
C LEU A 20 12.91 17.56 5.27
N ASP A 21 14.17 17.96 5.16
CA ASP A 21 15.13 17.96 6.27
C ASP A 21 14.65 18.89 7.41
N ARG A 22 14.03 20.03 7.09
CA ARG A 22 13.53 20.99 8.09
C ARG A 22 12.31 20.46 8.86
N ILE A 23 11.42 19.70 8.20
CA ILE A 23 10.20 19.15 8.81
C ILE A 23 10.43 17.75 9.39
N GLY A 24 11.66 17.22 9.33
CA GLY A 24 11.99 15.87 9.77
C GLY A 24 11.27 14.77 8.97
N ALA A 25 10.79 15.08 7.76
CA ALA A 25 10.08 14.15 6.91
C ALA A 25 11.04 13.51 5.90
N GLU A 26 10.91 12.21 5.68
CA GLU A 26 11.60 11.53 4.60
C GLU A 26 10.71 11.46 3.37
N LYS A 27 11.26 11.75 2.19
CA LYS A 27 10.55 11.47 0.93
C LYS A 27 10.42 9.96 0.76
N ARG A 28 9.22 9.44 0.99
CA ARG A 28 8.88 8.05 0.74
C ARG A 28 8.02 7.96 -0.51
N THR A 29 8.60 7.45 -1.60
CA THR A 29 7.84 7.13 -2.81
C THR A 29 7.23 5.75 -2.62
N LEU A 30 5.90 5.68 -2.56
CA LEU A 30 5.17 4.42 -2.56
C LEU A 30 4.76 4.09 -4.01
N ILE A 31 5.11 2.90 -4.50
CA ILE A 31 4.53 2.40 -5.75
C ILE A 31 3.16 1.84 -5.41
N VAL A 32 2.13 2.47 -5.96
CA VAL A 32 0.73 2.18 -5.63
C VAL A 32 0.13 1.37 -6.77
N SER A 33 -0.59 0.27 -6.46
CA SER A 33 -1.37 -0.43 -7.47
C SER A 33 -2.59 0.42 -7.85
N LYS A 34 -3.14 0.25 -9.06
CA LYS A 34 -4.35 0.97 -9.49
C LYS A 34 -5.51 0.78 -8.50
N ALA A 35 -5.70 -0.44 -7.99
CA ALA A 35 -6.76 -0.72 -7.01
C ALA A 35 -6.58 0.05 -5.70
N LEU A 36 -5.33 0.25 -5.26
CA LEU A 36 -5.04 1.04 -4.07
C LEU A 36 -5.20 2.55 -4.35
N ASP A 37 -4.81 3.02 -5.53
CA ASP A 37 -5.03 4.41 -5.98
C ASP A 37 -6.53 4.77 -6.01
N ASP A 38 -7.35 3.93 -6.65
CA ASP A 38 -8.81 4.08 -6.70
C ASP A 38 -9.42 4.10 -5.28
N ALA A 39 -8.94 3.24 -4.38
CA ALA A 39 -9.40 3.19 -2.99
C ALA A 39 -9.02 4.46 -2.20
N LEU A 40 -7.81 4.98 -2.41
CA LEU A 40 -7.36 6.23 -1.78
C LEU A 40 -8.14 7.44 -2.29
N GLN A 41 -8.49 7.47 -3.57
CA GLN A 41 -9.36 8.51 -4.12
C GLN A 41 -10.73 8.51 -3.43
N VAL A 42 -11.38 7.34 -3.32
CA VAL A 42 -12.68 7.21 -2.64
C VAL A 42 -12.60 7.66 -1.17
N LEU A 43 -11.53 7.32 -0.48
CA LEU A 43 -11.31 7.75 0.91
C LEU A 43 -11.06 9.26 1.00
N GLY A 44 -10.28 9.82 0.08
CA GLY A 44 -10.02 11.25 0.00
C GLY A 44 -11.29 12.06 -0.23
N GLU A 45 -12.11 11.67 -1.21
CA GLU A 45 -13.40 12.30 -1.51
C GLU A 45 -14.36 12.23 -0.31
N ARG A 46 -14.43 11.09 0.37
CA ARG A 46 -15.32 10.88 1.52
C ARG A 46 -14.95 11.72 2.73
N HIS A 47 -13.65 11.92 2.97
CA HIS A 47 -13.13 12.57 4.16
C HIS A 47 -12.52 13.96 3.87
N SER A 48 -12.71 14.46 2.65
CA SER A 48 -12.23 15.78 2.19
C SER A 48 -10.72 15.97 2.30
N PHE A 49 -9.94 14.90 2.09
CA PHE A 49 -8.49 15.02 1.97
C PHE A 49 -8.12 15.45 0.55
N GLU A 50 -7.31 16.50 0.44
CA GLU A 50 -6.84 17.02 -0.85
C GLU A 50 -5.66 16.20 -1.40
N GLU A 51 -4.85 15.58 -0.52
CA GLU A 51 -3.66 14.83 -0.88
C GLU A 51 -3.67 13.38 -0.35
N TRP A 52 -3.39 12.42 -1.23
CA TRP A 52 -3.38 10.99 -0.86
C TRP A 52 -2.34 10.66 0.21
N GLN A 53 -1.22 11.39 0.27
CA GLN A 53 -0.18 11.19 1.31
C GLN A 53 -0.72 11.54 2.68
N GLU A 54 -1.51 12.61 2.78
CA GLU A 54 -2.19 13.01 4.01
C GLU A 54 -3.26 11.99 4.39
N THR A 55 -4.07 11.52 3.42
CA THR A 55 -5.07 10.46 3.63
C THR A 55 -4.45 9.20 4.20
N VAL A 56 -3.38 8.69 3.57
CA VAL A 56 -2.69 7.45 3.99
C VAL A 56 -2.07 7.62 5.37
N SER A 57 -1.37 8.74 5.60
CA SER A 57 -0.69 8.97 6.88
C SER A 57 -1.69 9.07 8.03
N THR A 58 -2.76 9.85 7.85
CA THR A 58 -3.83 9.99 8.83
C THR A 58 -4.51 8.66 9.10
N PHE A 59 -4.81 7.89 8.05
CA PHE A 59 -5.41 6.56 8.19
C PHE A 59 -4.52 5.61 9.01
N LEU A 60 -3.22 5.52 8.68
CA LEU A 60 -2.28 4.65 9.37
C LEU A 60 -2.04 5.07 10.83
N ILE A 61 -1.94 6.37 11.11
CA ILE A 61 -1.80 6.91 12.47
C ILE A 61 -3.03 6.56 13.30
N ASN A 62 -4.23 6.80 12.76
CA ASN A 62 -5.47 6.49 13.46
C ASN A 62 -5.65 4.99 13.70
N LEU A 63 -5.30 4.15 12.71
CA LEU A 63 -5.35 2.70 12.85
C LEU A 63 -4.37 2.20 13.92
N ALA A 64 -3.18 2.81 14.02
CA ALA A 64 -2.19 2.46 15.05
C ALA A 64 -2.59 2.93 16.46
N ALA A 65 -3.41 3.97 16.57
CA ALA A 65 -3.92 4.49 17.84
C ALA A 65 -5.20 3.78 18.31
N ALA A 66 -5.90 3.08 17.42
CA ALA A 66 -7.12 2.32 17.74
C ALA A 66 -6.83 1.10 18.61
N THR A 67 -7.84 0.57 19.31
CA THR A 67 -7.67 -0.68 20.06
C THR A 67 -7.48 -1.88 19.10
N ALA A 68 -7.09 -3.03 19.66
CA ALA A 68 -6.96 -4.26 18.88
C ALA A 68 -8.29 -4.63 18.22
N GLU A 69 -9.41 -4.52 18.94
CA GLU A 69 -10.75 -4.85 18.45
C GLU A 69 -11.21 -3.89 17.35
N GLU A 70 -10.93 -2.59 17.48
CA GLU A 70 -11.32 -1.59 16.49
C GLU A 70 -10.51 -1.70 15.18
N SER A 71 -9.23 -2.05 15.31
CA SER A 71 -8.32 -2.22 14.18
C SER A 71 -8.45 -3.59 13.50
N GLU A 72 -8.91 -4.62 14.21
CA GLU A 72 -8.99 -6.02 13.75
C GLU A 72 -9.67 -6.14 12.38
N ARG A 73 -10.79 -5.46 12.17
CA ARG A 73 -11.56 -5.54 10.92
C ARG A 73 -10.82 -5.04 9.68
N PHE A 74 -9.82 -4.17 9.86
CA PHE A 74 -9.04 -3.59 8.76
C PHE A 74 -7.73 -4.33 8.52
N ILE A 75 -7.21 -5.02 9.54
CA ILE A 75 -5.98 -5.83 9.43
C ILE A 75 -6.26 -7.30 9.15
N THR A 76 -7.50 -7.76 9.34
CA THR A 76 -7.92 -9.12 9.00
C THR A 76 -7.90 -9.27 7.48
N MET A 77 -6.75 -9.70 6.96
CA MET A 77 -6.68 -10.15 5.58
C MET A 77 -7.65 -11.32 5.44
N SER A 78 -8.57 -11.23 4.48
CA SER A 78 -9.32 -12.39 4.00
C SER A 78 -8.28 -13.47 3.69
N ARG A 79 -8.10 -14.45 4.57
CA ARG A 79 -7.30 -15.62 4.23
C ARG A 79 -7.94 -16.18 2.97
N PRO A 80 -7.20 -16.37 1.87
CA PRO A 80 -7.75 -17.04 0.72
C PRO A 80 -8.38 -18.33 1.23
N LYS A 81 -9.71 -18.47 1.16
CA LYS A 81 -10.36 -19.75 1.41
C LYS A 81 -9.77 -20.67 0.36
N LEU A 82 -8.93 -21.60 0.80
CA LEU A 82 -8.34 -22.61 -0.06
C LEU A 82 -9.46 -23.57 -0.42
N VAL A 83 -10.21 -23.23 -1.47
CA VAL A 83 -11.27 -24.09 -2.00
C VAL A 83 -10.56 -25.23 -2.72
N ILE A 84 -10.44 -26.38 -2.05
CA ILE A 84 -9.90 -27.59 -2.67
C ILE A 84 -10.85 -27.99 -3.79
N LYS A 85 -10.42 -27.76 -5.03
CA LYS A 85 -11.14 -28.25 -6.21
C LYS A 85 -11.02 -29.76 -6.26
N GLU A 86 -12.03 -30.44 -6.80
CA GLU A 86 -12.07 -31.91 -6.89
C GLU A 86 -10.82 -32.52 -7.54
N LYS A 87 -10.25 -31.83 -8.54
CA LYS A 87 -8.97 -32.21 -9.17
C LYS A 87 -7.82 -32.28 -8.16
N TRP A 88 -7.74 -31.33 -7.23
CA TRP A 88 -6.69 -31.28 -6.21
C TRP A 88 -6.93 -32.36 -5.15
N SER A 89 -8.19 -32.64 -4.79
CA SER A 89 -8.53 -33.80 -3.93
C SER A 89 -7.99 -35.10 -4.53
N ARG A 90 -8.32 -35.34 -5.80
CA ARG A 90 -7.89 -36.57 -6.50
C ARG A 90 -6.38 -36.67 -6.65
N GLN A 91 -5.68 -35.56 -6.86
CA GLN A 91 -4.22 -35.54 -6.90
C GLN A 91 -3.59 -35.82 -5.54
N LEU A 92 -4.19 -35.33 -4.46
CA LEU A 92 -3.74 -35.61 -3.09
C LEU A 92 -4.03 -37.06 -2.68
N GLU A 93 -5.17 -37.61 -3.06
CA GLU A 93 -5.51 -39.03 -2.88
C GLU A 93 -4.53 -39.93 -3.63
N ASN A 94 -4.30 -39.67 -4.92
CA ASN A 94 -3.32 -40.42 -5.71
C ASN A 94 -1.90 -40.30 -5.14
N PHE A 95 -1.51 -39.12 -4.65
CA PHE A 95 -0.22 -38.92 -4.00
C PHE A 95 -0.12 -39.71 -2.69
N ALA A 96 -1.18 -39.75 -1.89
CA ALA A 96 -1.22 -40.54 -0.65
C ALA A 96 -1.12 -42.05 -0.92
N GLU A 97 -1.71 -42.53 -2.01
CA GLU A 97 -1.65 -43.93 -2.41
C GLU A 97 -0.31 -44.34 -3.02
N THR A 98 0.29 -43.46 -3.83
CA THR A 98 1.45 -43.82 -4.67
C THR A 98 2.78 -43.22 -4.20
N GLY A 99 2.75 -42.17 -3.38
CA GLY A 99 3.92 -41.39 -2.96
C GLY A 99 4.56 -40.55 -4.08
N ILE A 100 3.95 -40.50 -5.26
CA ILE A 100 4.50 -39.85 -6.46
C ILE A 100 3.66 -38.63 -6.79
N ALA A 101 4.29 -37.46 -6.82
CA ALA A 101 3.62 -36.24 -7.26
C ALA A 101 3.40 -36.29 -8.79
N PRO A 102 2.23 -35.85 -9.29
CA PRO A 102 1.94 -35.85 -10.73
C PRO A 102 2.83 -34.88 -11.52
#